data_AF-A0A9W8EVS0-F1
#
_entry.id   AF-A0A9W8EVS0-F1
#
_cell.length_a   1.000
_cell.length_b   1.000
_cell.length_c   1.000
_cell.angle_alpha   90.00
_cell.angle_beta   90.00
_cell.angle_gamma   90.00
#
_symmetry.space_group_name_H-M   'P 1'
#
loop_
_entity.id
_entity.type
_entity.pdbx_description
1 polymer ?
#
loop_
_entity_poly.entity_id
_entity_poly.type
_entity_poly.pdbx_seq_one_letter_code
_entity_poly.pdbx_strand_id
1 'polypeptide(L)'
;MSGISPFPFPEIHSFPPFFTQQPNEDTWKEQRRLWCDLILAYYRHHRLCQLSLAEAVTESPFNNRQIHRALRTDTLREVVDELVKQGHAVWSVLTLYELANGDDTVGQATLRRSLEVLQSQGRAQLFVGSSDDDTGVKIFP
;
A
#
# COMPACT_ATOMS: atom_id res chain seq x y z
N MET A 1 20.92 -20.16 10.28
CA MET A 1 19.61 -20.42 9.63
C MET A 1 18.54 -19.87 10.56
N SER A 2 18.20 -18.59 10.40
CA SER A 2 17.34 -17.88 11.36
C SER A 2 15.90 -18.37 11.21
N GLY A 3 15.42 -19.12 12.20
CA GLY A 3 14.07 -19.68 12.24
C GLY A 3 13.01 -18.58 12.40
N ILE A 4 12.43 -18.15 11.29
CA ILE A 4 11.21 -17.33 11.30
C ILE A 4 10.06 -18.31 11.53
N SER A 5 9.49 -18.32 12.75
CA SER A 5 8.28 -19.09 13.02
C SER A 5 7.14 -18.56 12.13
N PRO A 6 6.32 -19.44 11.54
CA PRO A 6 5.19 -19.01 10.71
C PRO A 6 4.21 -18.16 11.53
N PHE A 7 3.60 -17.16 10.90
CA PHE A 7 2.59 -16.34 11.54
C PHE A 7 1.32 -17.18 11.83
N PRO A 8 0.80 -17.19 13.07
CA PRO A 8 -0.42 -17.91 13.41
C PRO A 8 -1.65 -17.09 12.99
N PHE A 9 -2.23 -17.43 11.84
CA PHE A 9 -3.46 -16.77 11.38
C PHE A 9 -4.67 -17.09 12.30
N PRO A 10 -5.54 -16.10 12.57
CA PRO A 10 -6.79 -16.35 13.28
C PRO A 10 -7.75 -17.17 12.42
N GLU A 11 -8.63 -17.96 13.05
CA GLU A 11 -9.58 -18.83 12.34
C GLU A 11 -10.48 -18.08 11.33
N ILE A 12 -10.81 -16.82 11.64
CA ILE A 12 -11.60 -15.95 10.75
C ILE A 12 -10.93 -15.73 9.39
N HIS A 13 -9.60 -15.84 9.30
CA HIS A 13 -8.86 -15.73 8.03
C HIS A 13 -9.11 -16.90 7.08
N SER A 14 -9.61 -18.04 7.59
CA SER A 14 -10.04 -19.18 6.77
C SER A 14 -11.54 -19.16 6.46
N PHE A 15 -12.26 -18.11 6.85
CA PHE A 15 -13.69 -17.97 6.61
C PHE A 15 -13.95 -17.17 5.33
N PRO A 16 -14.48 -17.76 4.24
CA PRO A 16 -14.60 -17.08 2.95
C PRO A 16 -15.37 -15.73 2.97
N PRO A 17 -16.45 -15.56 3.76
CA PRO A 17 -17.13 -14.28 3.88
C PRO A 17 -16.26 -13.16 4.48
N PHE A 18 -15.20 -13.48 5.23
CA PHE A 18 -14.28 -12.48 5.79
C PHE A 18 -13.54 -11.67 4.72
N PHE A 19 -13.42 -12.18 3.49
CA PHE A 19 -12.81 -11.48 2.35
C PHE A 19 -13.81 -10.69 1.50
N THR A 20 -15.09 -10.68 1.90
CA THR A 20 -16.16 -9.95 1.20
C THR A 20 -16.77 -8.95 2.17
N GLN A 21 -16.82 -7.67 1.78
CA GLN A 21 -17.48 -6.63 2.57
C GLN A 21 -18.93 -7.04 2.86
N GLN A 22 -19.26 -7.18 4.15
CA GLN A 22 -20.59 -7.58 4.55
C GLN A 22 -21.59 -6.42 4.35
N PRO A 23 -22.82 -6.69 3.86
CA PRO A 23 -23.80 -5.64 3.59
C PRO A 23 -24.43 -5.05 4.86
N ASN A 24 -24.41 -5.80 5.96
CA ASN A 24 -24.88 -5.33 7.26
C ASN A 24 -23.79 -4.49 7.94
N GLU A 25 -24.16 -3.30 8.43
CA GLU A 25 -23.21 -2.34 8.99
C GLU A 25 -22.55 -2.82 10.30
N ASP A 26 -23.30 -3.46 11.20
CA ASP A 26 -22.76 -4.01 12.45
C ASP A 26 -21.76 -5.13 12.15
N THR A 27 -22.10 -6.03 11.23
CA THR A 27 -21.19 -7.09 10.77
C THR A 27 -19.97 -6.50 10.08
N TRP A 28 -20.15 -5.48 9.23
CA TRP A 28 -19.03 -4.81 8.56
C TRP A 28 -18.10 -4.14 9.57
N LYS A 29 -18.65 -3.50 10.60
CA LYS A 29 -17.88 -2.89 11.70
C LYS A 29 -17.00 -3.91 12.41
N GLU A 30 -17.55 -5.07 12.78
CA GLU A 30 -16.77 -6.12 13.42
C GLU A 30 -15.74 -6.73 12.45
N GLN A 31 -16.11 -6.95 11.19
CA GLN A 31 -15.18 -7.42 10.15
C GLN A 31 -13.99 -6.46 9.97
N ARG A 32 -14.23 -5.13 9.91
CA ARG A 32 -13.15 -4.13 9.85
C ARG A 32 -12.25 -4.19 11.08
N ARG A 33 -12.83 -4.31 12.27
CA ARG A 33 -12.08 -4.43 13.53
C ARG A 33 -11.13 -5.64 13.48
N LEU A 34 -11.64 -6.80 13.07
CA LEU A 34 -10.85 -8.02 12.93
C LEU A 34 -9.75 -7.90 11.86
N TRP A 35 -10.02 -7.21 10.75
CA TRP A 35 -8.99 -6.92 9.76
C TRP A 35 -7.91 -5.99 10.32
N CYS A 36 -8.27 -4.94 11.06
CA CYS A 36 -7.30 -4.05 11.70
C CYS A 36 -6.36 -4.84 12.64
N ASP A 37 -6.94 -5.67 13.52
CA ASP A 37 -6.18 -6.52 14.44
C ASP A 37 -5.22 -7.47 13.68
N LEU A 38 -5.70 -8.10 12.61
CA LEU A 38 -4.91 -9.02 11.80
C LEU A 38 -3.75 -8.30 11.09
N ILE A 39 -4.00 -7.15 10.47
CA ILE A 39 -2.97 -6.36 9.78
C ILE A 39 -1.88 -5.97 10.76
N LEU A 40 -2.24 -5.43 11.92
CA LEU A 40 -1.28 -4.99 12.94
C LEU A 40 -0.44 -6.17 13.46
N ALA A 41 -1.07 -7.30 13.76
CA ALA A 41 -0.37 -8.50 14.21
C ALA A 41 0.59 -9.04 13.14
N TYR A 42 0.14 -9.13 11.89
CA TYR A 42 0.93 -9.63 10.77
C TYR A 42 2.14 -8.72 10.48
N TYR A 43 1.90 -7.42 10.36
CA TYR A 43 2.96 -6.44 10.07
C TYR A 43 3.98 -6.38 11.20
N ARG A 44 3.55 -6.47 12.46
CA ARG A 44 4.46 -6.56 13.62
C ARG A 44 5.32 -7.82 13.59
N HIS A 45 4.73 -8.98 13.26
CA HIS A 45 5.45 -10.26 13.19
C HIS A 45 6.52 -10.25 12.10
N HIS A 46 6.17 -9.74 10.93
CA HIS A 46 7.06 -9.66 9.76
C HIS A 46 7.95 -8.40 9.74
N ARG A 47 7.83 -7.52 10.74
CA ARG A 47 8.54 -6.23 10.84
C ARG A 47 8.35 -5.34 9.60
N LEU A 48 7.15 -5.36 9.04
CA LEU A 48 6.74 -4.52 7.93
C LEU A 48 6.20 -3.19 8.46
N CYS A 49 6.57 -2.08 7.81
CA CYS A 49 6.13 -0.73 8.20
C CYS A 49 5.42 0.02 7.07
N GLN A 50 5.33 -0.59 5.88
CA GLN A 50 4.78 0.04 4.68
C GLN A 50 3.76 -0.89 4.02
N LEU A 51 2.65 -0.31 3.58
CA LEU A 51 1.57 -1.02 2.89
C LEU A 51 1.25 -0.28 1.59
N SER A 52 1.50 -0.95 0.46
CA SER A 52 1.11 -0.50 -0.88
C SER A 52 -0.27 -1.07 -1.22
N LEU A 53 -1.30 -0.23 -1.34
CA LEU A 53 -2.66 -0.70 -1.66
C LEU A 53 -2.74 -1.42 -3.02
N ALA A 54 -1.88 -1.05 -3.97
CA ALA A 54 -1.88 -1.60 -5.33
C ALA A 54 -1.39 -3.06 -5.36
N GLU A 55 -0.42 -3.39 -4.50
CA GLU A 55 0.24 -4.69 -4.47
C GLU A 55 -0.27 -5.57 -3.32
N ALA A 56 -0.77 -4.97 -2.24
CA ALA A 56 -1.19 -5.69 -1.05
C ALA A 56 -2.19 -6.82 -1.35
N VAL A 57 -3.13 -6.61 -2.26
CA VAL A 57 -4.19 -7.59 -2.59
C VAL A 57 -3.67 -8.86 -3.27
N THR A 58 -2.42 -8.92 -3.72
CA THR A 58 -1.81 -10.13 -4.28
C THR A 58 -1.13 -11.00 -3.23
N GLU A 59 -0.87 -10.44 -2.05
CA GLU A 59 -0.06 -11.04 -1.00
C GLU A 59 -0.84 -11.27 0.31
N SER A 60 -0.24 -12.07 1.20
CA SER A 60 -0.75 -12.25 2.56
C SER A 60 -0.58 -10.97 3.39
N PRO A 61 -1.55 -10.61 4.27
CA PRO A 61 -2.71 -11.40 4.69
C PRO A 61 -3.95 -11.23 3.80
N PHE A 62 -3.90 -10.39 2.78
CA PHE A 62 -5.07 -9.95 2.00
C PHE A 62 -5.51 -10.93 0.92
N ASN A 63 -4.61 -11.81 0.49
CA ASN A 63 -4.87 -12.94 -0.39
C ASN A 63 -4.65 -14.26 0.37
N ASN A 64 -5.73 -14.98 0.61
CA ASN A 64 -5.67 -16.34 1.14
C ASN A 64 -5.85 -17.35 0.01
N ARG A 65 -4.72 -17.92 -0.43
CA ARG A 65 -4.67 -18.95 -1.48
C ARG A 65 -5.28 -20.28 -1.06
N GLN A 66 -5.38 -20.58 0.24
CA GLN A 66 -5.95 -21.84 0.74
C GLN A 66 -7.45 -21.93 0.53
N ILE A 67 -8.16 -20.80 0.65
CA ILE A 67 -9.60 -20.72 0.44
C ILE A 67 -9.99 -20.04 -0.87
N HIS A 68 -9.00 -19.72 -1.71
CA HIS A 68 -9.17 -19.01 -2.98
C HIS A 68 -9.96 -17.69 -2.84
N ARG A 69 -9.52 -16.84 -1.89
CA ARG A 69 -10.13 -15.53 -1.64
C ARG A 69 -9.08 -14.44 -1.50
N ALA A 70 -9.41 -13.26 -2.00
CA ALA A 70 -8.62 -12.06 -1.83
C ALA A 70 -9.54 -10.86 -1.57
N LEU A 71 -9.08 -9.91 -0.76
CA LEU A 71 -9.79 -8.64 -0.59
C LEU A 71 -9.77 -7.83 -1.88
N ARG A 72 -10.84 -7.07 -2.09
CA ARG A 72 -10.86 -6.00 -3.09
C ARG A 72 -10.11 -4.79 -2.58
N THR A 73 -9.45 -4.07 -3.48
CA THR A 73 -8.68 -2.87 -3.14
C THR A 73 -9.53 -1.80 -2.46
N ASP A 74 -10.78 -1.61 -2.90
CA ASP A 74 -11.70 -0.64 -2.29
C ASP A 74 -12.03 -1.01 -0.84
N THR A 75 -12.31 -2.29 -0.57
CA THR A 75 -12.56 -2.80 0.79
C THR A 75 -11.32 -2.68 1.67
N LEU A 76 -10.13 -2.97 1.12
CA LEU A 76 -8.87 -2.78 1.83
C LEU A 76 -8.63 -1.31 2.18
N ARG A 77 -8.96 -0.39 1.26
CA ARG A 77 -8.86 1.05 1.52
C ARG A 77 -9.73 1.46 2.71
N GLU A 78 -10.98 1.00 2.78
CA GLU A 78 -11.86 1.28 3.92
C GLU A 78 -11.28 0.78 5.26
N VAL A 79 -10.64 -0.40 5.25
CA VAL A 79 -9.96 -0.95 6.44
C VAL A 79 -8.75 -0.09 6.82
N VAL A 80 -7.95 0.35 5.84
CA VAL A 80 -6.78 1.20 6.11
C VAL A 80 -7.21 2.58 6.59
N ASP A 81 -8.29 3.15 6.05
CA ASP A 81 -8.86 4.40 6.55
C ASP A 81 -9.29 4.26 8.02
N GLU A 82 -9.79 3.10 8.43
CA GLU A 82 -10.09 2.80 9.83
C GLU A 82 -8.82 2.72 10.69
N LEU A 83 -7.75 2.08 10.22
CA LEU A 83 -6.44 2.10 10.90
C LEU A 83 -5.89 3.52 11.07
N VAL A 84 -6.06 4.38 10.06
CA VAL A 84 -5.66 5.79 10.11
C VAL A 84 -6.49 6.56 11.13
N LYS A 85 -7.81 6.37 11.15
CA LYS A 85 -8.70 6.99 12.15
C LYS A 85 -8.33 6.60 13.59
N GLN A 86 -7.88 5.35 13.79
CA GLN A 86 -7.44 4.85 15.09
C GLN A 86 -6.01 5.30 15.46
N GLY A 87 -5.29 5.99 14.57
CA GLY A 87 -3.92 6.45 14.79
C GLY A 87 -2.86 5.35 14.66
N HIS A 88 -3.21 4.22 14.05
CA HIS A 88 -2.31 3.09 13.84
C HIS A 88 -1.57 3.14 12.49
N ALA A 89 -2.05 3.94 11.55
CA ALA A 89 -1.43 4.15 10.25
C ALA A 89 -1.49 5.61 9.83
N VAL A 90 -0.67 6.00 8.86
CA VAL A 90 -0.71 7.31 8.21
C VAL A 90 -0.65 7.11 6.70
N TRP A 91 -1.45 7.88 5.95
CA TRP A 91 -1.31 7.94 4.51
C TRP A 91 -0.02 8.70 4.19
N SER A 92 0.96 8.01 3.61
CA SER A 92 2.16 8.66 3.08
C SER A 92 1.86 9.25 1.70
N VAL A 93 2.17 10.52 1.51
CA VAL A 93 2.22 11.15 0.18
C VAL A 93 3.63 10.97 -0.33
N LEU A 94 3.84 10.03 -1.25
CA LEU A 94 5.16 9.83 -1.84
C LEU A 94 5.48 11.01 -2.76
N THR A 95 6.62 11.63 -2.51
CA THR A 95 7.19 12.65 -3.38
C THR A 95 7.79 11.98 -4.62
N LEU A 96 7.92 12.75 -5.70
CA LEU A 96 8.56 12.32 -6.95
C LEU A 96 9.96 11.70 -6.73
N TYR A 97 10.67 12.16 -5.69
CA TYR A 97 11.99 11.65 -5.31
C TYR A 97 11.94 10.24 -4.70
N GLU A 98 10.96 9.97 -3.82
CA GLU A 98 10.76 8.64 -3.23
C GLU A 98 10.29 7.62 -4.28
N LEU A 99 9.59 8.07 -5.33
CA LEU A 99 9.29 7.23 -6.51
C LEU A 99 10.49 7.02 -7.44
N ALA A 100 11.49 7.90 -7.41
CA ALA A 100 12.69 7.78 -8.24
C ALA A 100 13.75 6.89 -7.59
N ASN A 101 13.84 6.97 -6.27
CA ASN A 101 14.97 6.49 -5.48
C ASN A 101 14.56 5.63 -4.27
N GLY A 102 13.26 5.36 -4.08
CA GLY A 102 12.79 4.41 -3.07
C GLY A 102 13.18 2.98 -3.41
N ASP A 103 13.44 2.19 -2.37
CA ASP A 103 13.96 0.81 -2.43
C ASP A 103 13.06 -0.16 -3.26
N ASP A 104 11.83 0.26 -3.55
CA ASP A 104 10.80 -0.53 -4.26
C ASP A 104 10.53 -0.12 -5.72
N THR A 105 11.34 0.76 -6.35
CA THR A 105 10.99 1.28 -7.70
C THR A 105 11.83 0.80 -8.88
N VAL A 106 11.12 0.35 -9.93
CA VAL A 106 11.62 -0.01 -11.26
C VAL A 106 12.14 1.25 -11.98
N GLY A 107 13.42 1.56 -11.75
CA GLY A 107 14.30 2.33 -12.63
C GLY A 107 13.96 3.81 -12.87
N GLN A 108 14.85 4.69 -12.42
CA GLN A 108 14.89 6.14 -12.66
C GLN A 108 14.57 6.59 -14.12
N ALA A 109 14.86 5.74 -15.12
CA ALA A 109 14.64 6.04 -16.53
C ALA A 109 13.16 6.26 -16.91
N THR A 110 12.21 5.62 -16.24
CA THR A 110 10.78 5.73 -16.57
C THR A 110 10.24 7.09 -16.12
N LEU A 111 10.68 7.57 -14.96
CA LEU A 111 10.21 8.81 -14.37
C LEU A 111 10.64 10.04 -15.18
N ARG A 112 11.87 10.04 -15.69
CA ARG A 112 12.40 11.10 -16.56
C ARG A 112 11.54 11.29 -17.81
N ARG A 113 11.14 10.19 -18.47
CA ARG A 113 10.25 10.24 -19.64
C ARG A 113 8.88 10.82 -19.32
N SER A 114 8.28 10.44 -18.19
CA SER A 114 6.98 11.00 -17.77
C SER A 114 7.06 12.50 -17.48
N LEU A 115 8.16 12.96 -16.89
CA LEU A 115 8.41 14.37 -16.61
C LEU A 115 8.66 15.19 -17.88
N GLU A 116 9.41 14.64 -18.84
CA GLU A 116 9.59 15.24 -20.17
C GLU A 116 8.25 15.39 -20.90
N VAL A 117 7.35 14.40 -20.80
CA VAL A 117 5.99 14.50 -21.36
C VAL A 117 5.21 15.64 -20.70
N LEU A 118 5.22 15.76 -19.38
CA LEU A 118 4.54 16.87 -18.69
C LEU A 118 5.12 18.24 -19.05
N GLN A 119 6.43 18.32 -19.31
CA GLN A 119 7.07 19.54 -19.80
C GLN A 119 6.64 19.89 -21.22
N SER A 120 6.59 18.92 -22.14
CA SER A 120 6.09 19.13 -23.50
C SER A 120 4.60 19.53 -23.53
N GLN A 121 3.83 19.13 -22.52
CA GLN A 121 2.43 19.55 -22.34
C GLN A 121 2.30 20.95 -21.70
N GLY A 122 3.39 21.60 -21.31
CA GLY A 122 3.37 22.89 -20.62
C GLY A 122 2.84 22.83 -19.19
N ARG A 123 2.74 21.63 -18.61
CA ARG A 123 2.19 21.38 -17.26
C ARG A 123 3.27 21.24 -16.20
N ALA A 124 4.53 21.14 -16.63
CA ALA A 124 5.68 21.17 -15.74
C ALA A 124 6.88 21.84 -16.44
N GLN A 125 7.89 22.20 -15.65
CA GLN A 125 9.18 22.68 -16.11
C GLN A 125 10.27 21.99 -15.29
N LEU A 126 11.24 21.39 -15.97
CA LEU A 126 12.39 20.74 -15.34
C LEU A 126 13.54 21.74 -15.24
N PHE A 127 14.22 21.73 -14.10
CA PHE A 127 15.46 22.45 -13.83
C PHE A 127 16.55 21.42 -13.63
N VAL A 128 17.37 21.20 -14.67
CA VAL A 128 18.48 20.24 -14.58
C VAL A 128 19.68 20.97 -13.98
N GLY A 129 20.16 20.49 -12.83
CA GLY A 129 21.38 20.99 -12.19
C GLY A 129 22.65 20.38 -12.80
N SER A 130 23.77 20.46 -12.08
CA SER A 130 25.07 19.99 -12.56
C SER A 130 25.26 18.47 -12.48
N SER A 131 24.41 17.79 -11.71
CA SER A 131 24.30 16.33 -11.65
C SER A 131 22.83 15.90 -11.84
N ASP A 132 22.59 14.63 -12.21
CA ASP A 132 21.22 14.12 -12.36
C ASP A 132 20.43 14.21 -11.03
N ASP A 133 21.13 14.14 -9.89
CA ASP A 133 20.57 14.30 -8.54
C ASP A 133 20.15 15.74 -8.22
N ASP A 134 20.62 16.73 -8.98
CA ASP A 134 20.28 18.15 -8.83
C ASP A 134 19.07 18.57 -9.69
N THR A 135 18.29 17.62 -10.19
CA THR A 135 17.15 17.90 -11.07
C THR A 135 15.90 18.30 -10.26
N GLY A 136 15.50 19.57 -10.36
CA GLY A 136 14.25 20.08 -9.80
C GLY A 136 13.09 20.05 -10.79
N VAL A 137 11.84 20.01 -10.29
CA VAL A 137 10.62 20.06 -11.11
C VAL A 137 9.66 21.11 -10.57
N LYS A 138 9.15 21.99 -11.44
CA LYS A 138 8.06 22.92 -11.14
C LYS A 138 6.81 22.51 -11.91
N ILE A 139 5.73 22.21 -11.21
CA ILE A 139 4.44 21.82 -11.82
C ILE A 139 3.53 23.06 -11.85
N PHE A 140 2.83 23.27 -12.96
CA PHE A 140 1.85 24.35 -13.11
C PHE A 140 0.44 23.81 -12.83
N PRO A 141 -0.44 24.59 -12.15
CA PRO A 141 -1.82 24.21 -11.90
C PRO A 141 -2.64 24.06 -13.18
#